data_AF-A0A414Z8U8-F1
#
_entry.id   AF-A0A414Z8U8-F1
#
_cell.length_a   1.000
_cell.length_b   1.000
_cell.length_c   1.000
_cell.angle_alpha   90.00
_cell.angle_beta   90.00
_cell.angle_gamma   90.00
#
_symmetry.space_group_name_H-M   'P 1'
#
loop_
_entity.id
_entity.type
_entity.pdbx_description
1 polymer ?
#
loop_
_entity_poly.entity_id
_entity_poly.type
_entity_poly.pdbx_seq_one_letter_code
_entity_poly.pdbx_strand_id
1 'polypeptide(L)'
;MFKSIKNGVVVTSVLDSRTINKEGTYPIKIKVYYQRKPKYYSVGICMSKDEWDKLPNSRSSEGRFIQGEIEKEFSRILKNVEFLVENGTFSFDRLNARLGKNIGGTLNEMLEATIKELKDNEKFGSMGSYKTTLSTIKRFKKNEVQFRDITVEWLREYETFCLKTMNQTSLAINLRNIRTTMNVAKAAGMIREADYPFGRGKYQIKEGVGKKKALNKKQLKAIANYSDGNKFTEFYRDLWLFIYFCNGINVADLINLKFSDIQNGEISFIREKTKDRTRDAKRIYAPITPEMQSIIEKWGNWKIQCKLPPKTKRFCPL
;
A
#
# COMPACT_ATOMS: atom_id res chain seq x y z
N MET A 1 -22.88 26.73 16.77
CA MET A 1 -21.80 25.87 17.29
C MET A 1 -22.29 24.44 17.39
N PHE A 2 -21.47 23.44 17.02
CA PHE A 2 -21.94 22.09 16.68
C PHE A 2 -21.99 21.14 17.89
N LYS A 3 -23.09 20.39 18.00
CA LYS A 3 -23.30 19.37 19.03
C LYS A 3 -24.13 18.23 18.47
N SER A 4 -23.75 16.99 18.78
CA SER A 4 -24.51 15.79 18.45
C SER A 4 -24.41 14.77 19.57
N ILE A 5 -25.47 13.97 19.76
CA ILE A 5 -25.54 12.91 20.77
C ILE A 5 -26.02 11.63 20.06
N LYS A 6 -25.26 10.54 20.20
CA LYS A 6 -25.55 9.24 19.60
C LYS A 6 -25.22 8.11 20.58
N ASN A 7 -26.22 7.35 21.02
CA ASN A 7 -26.13 6.22 21.97
C ASN A 7 -25.12 6.44 23.12
N GLY A 8 -25.24 7.57 23.82
CA GLY A 8 -24.38 7.88 24.98
C GLY A 8 -22.99 8.42 24.64
N VAL A 9 -22.64 8.59 23.36
CA VAL A 9 -21.49 9.37 22.91
C VAL A 9 -21.94 10.80 22.59
N VAL A 10 -21.27 11.80 23.17
CA VAL A 10 -21.53 13.22 22.91
C VAL A 10 -20.38 13.80 22.12
N VAL A 11 -20.65 14.39 20.96
CA VAL A 11 -19.67 15.08 20.11
C VAL A 11 -20.01 16.57 20.13
N THR A 12 -19.05 17.44 20.43
CA THR A 12 -19.29 18.89 20.53
C THR A 12 -18.06 19.65 20.11
N SER A 13 -18.21 20.72 19.31
CA SER A 13 -17.11 21.66 19.14
C SER A 13 -16.99 22.53 20.40
N VAL A 14 -15.76 22.82 20.84
CA VAL A 14 -15.47 23.59 22.05
C VAL A 14 -14.24 24.46 21.84
N LEU A 15 -14.21 25.61 22.51
CA LEU A 15 -12.99 26.38 22.74
C LEU A 15 -12.28 25.75 23.94
N ASP A 16 -11.06 25.22 23.77
CA ASP A 16 -10.36 24.54 24.85
C ASP A 16 -9.62 25.53 25.75
N SER A 17 -10.34 26.09 26.72
CA SER A 17 -9.82 27.07 27.69
C SER A 17 -8.72 26.52 28.63
N ARG A 18 -8.44 25.21 28.59
CA ARG A 18 -7.39 24.58 29.41
C ARG A 18 -5.99 24.75 28.84
N THR A 19 -5.89 25.08 27.55
CA THR A 19 -4.61 25.22 26.85
C THR A 19 -4.58 26.57 26.15
N ILE A 20 -3.82 27.51 26.69
CA ILE A 20 -3.59 28.83 26.08
C ILE A 20 -2.26 28.80 25.32
N ASN A 21 -2.21 29.42 24.14
CA ASN A 21 -0.95 29.58 23.41
C ASN A 21 -0.22 30.87 23.84
N LYS A 22 0.98 31.09 23.29
CA LYS A 22 1.81 32.27 23.60
C LYS A 22 1.15 33.60 23.22
N GLU A 23 0.16 33.57 22.32
CA GLU A 23 -0.56 34.73 21.79
C GLU A 23 -1.86 35.00 22.57
N GLY A 24 -2.13 34.26 23.65
CA GLY A 24 -3.32 34.45 24.48
C GLY A 24 -4.61 33.89 23.86
N THR A 25 -4.51 33.12 22.77
CA THR A 25 -5.65 32.49 22.10
C THR A 25 -5.78 31.01 22.48
N TYR A 26 -6.98 30.47 22.29
CA TYR A 26 -7.34 29.11 22.68
C TYR A 26 -7.61 28.26 21.45
N PRO A 27 -7.16 26.99 21.43
CA PRO A 27 -7.41 26.10 20.31
C PRO A 27 -8.86 25.64 20.29
N ILE A 28 -9.43 25.60 19.09
CA ILE A 28 -10.73 25.00 18.84
C ILE A 28 -10.56 23.48 18.72
N LYS A 29 -11.38 22.73 19.47
CA LYS A 29 -11.34 21.28 19.48
C LYS A 29 -12.71 20.67 19.30
N ILE A 30 -12.76 19.48 18.72
CA ILE A 30 -13.93 18.61 18.78
C ILE A 30 -13.78 17.70 20.01
N LYS A 31 -14.64 17.90 21.00
CA LYS A 31 -14.73 17.09 22.21
C LYS A 31 -15.66 15.91 21.96
N VAL A 32 -15.14 14.70 22.16
CA VAL A 32 -15.92 13.46 22.18
C VAL A 32 -15.95 12.94 23.61
N TYR A 33 -17.14 12.78 24.18
CA TYR A 33 -17.36 12.31 25.54
C TYR A 33 -18.07 10.97 25.52
N TYR A 34 -17.48 9.97 26.18
CA TYR A 34 -18.02 8.63 26.27
C TYR A 34 -17.59 8.00 27.59
N GLN A 35 -18.50 7.30 28.28
CA GLN A 35 -18.23 6.61 29.55
C GLN A 35 -17.49 7.49 30.57
N ARG A 36 -17.99 8.71 30.79
CA ARG A 36 -17.42 9.71 31.71
C ARG A 36 -16.01 10.20 31.38
N LYS A 37 -15.48 9.87 30.20
CA LYS A 37 -14.14 10.29 29.75
C LYS A 37 -14.25 11.21 28.53
N PRO A 38 -13.69 12.43 28.59
CA PRO A 38 -13.56 13.29 27.41
C PRO A 38 -12.27 13.00 26.63
N LYS A 39 -12.34 13.04 25.30
CA LYS A 39 -11.19 13.13 24.41
C LYS A 39 -11.37 14.31 23.45
N TYR A 40 -10.27 14.95 23.08
CA TYR A 40 -10.27 16.21 22.33
C TYR A 40 -9.44 16.05 21.06
N TYR A 41 -10.00 16.49 19.94
CA TYR A 41 -9.37 16.44 18.62
C TYR A 41 -9.21 17.86 18.09
N SER A 42 -8.00 18.22 17.67
CA SER A 42 -7.69 19.58 17.22
C SER A 42 -8.29 19.88 15.86
N VAL A 43 -8.87 21.07 15.69
CA VAL A 43 -9.26 21.62 14.38
C VAL A 43 -8.08 22.33 13.70
N GLY A 44 -7.04 22.70 14.46
CA GLY A 44 -5.86 23.41 13.93
C GLY A 44 -6.00 24.94 13.92
N ILE A 45 -7.09 25.48 14.49
CA ILE A 45 -7.38 26.91 14.57
C ILE A 45 -7.36 27.33 16.04
N CYS A 46 -6.78 28.49 16.33
CA CYS A 46 -6.83 29.14 17.65
C CYS A 46 -7.56 30.49 17.54
N MET A 47 -8.30 30.86 18.57
CA MET A 47 -8.96 32.18 18.64
C MET A 47 -9.22 32.61 20.09
N SER A 48 -9.48 33.90 20.28
CA SER A 48 -9.90 34.45 21.56
C SER A 48 -11.32 34.01 21.95
N LYS A 49 -11.67 34.21 23.23
CA LYS A 49 -13.01 33.92 23.73
C LYS A 49 -14.07 34.81 23.08
N ASP A 50 -13.76 36.08 22.87
CA ASP A 50 -14.67 37.05 22.24
C ASP A 50 -14.94 36.72 20.77
N GLU A 51 -13.92 36.30 20.02
CA GLU A 51 -14.08 35.85 18.63
C GLU A 51 -14.94 34.60 18.56
N TRP A 52 -14.73 33.65 19.48
CA TRP A 52 -15.51 32.43 19.56
C TRP A 52 -16.99 32.69 19.85
N ASP A 53 -17.30 33.58 20.80
CA ASP A 53 -18.68 33.90 21.18
C ASP A 53 -19.41 34.62 20.03
N LYS A 54 -18.70 35.40 19.22
CA LYS A 54 -19.22 36.07 18.02
C LYS A 54 -19.28 35.16 16.78
N LEU A 55 -18.46 34.10 16.75
CA LEU A 55 -18.26 33.26 15.59
C LEU A 55 -19.57 32.71 15.00
N PRO A 56 -20.54 32.16 15.76
CA PRO A 56 -21.77 31.59 15.20
C PRO A 56 -22.60 32.57 14.37
N ASN A 57 -22.50 33.87 14.66
CA ASN A 57 -23.26 34.93 13.99
C ASN A 57 -22.39 35.74 13.00
N SER A 58 -21.11 35.37 12.85
CA SER A 58 -20.18 36.10 11.98
C SER A 58 -20.56 35.92 10.51
N ARG A 59 -20.78 37.05 9.82
CA ARG A 59 -21.02 37.09 8.36
C ARG A 59 -19.77 37.41 7.54
N SER A 60 -18.65 37.67 8.22
CA SER A 60 -17.36 37.94 7.58
C SER A 60 -16.90 36.73 6.75
N SER A 61 -16.07 36.98 5.74
CA SER A 61 -15.43 35.91 4.95
C SER A 61 -14.65 34.96 5.85
N GLU A 62 -13.83 35.53 6.74
CA GLU A 62 -13.00 34.80 7.71
C GLU A 62 -13.84 33.94 8.66
N GLY A 63 -14.90 34.51 9.23
CA GLY A 63 -15.79 33.78 10.13
C GLY A 63 -16.50 32.61 9.44
N ARG A 64 -16.95 32.79 8.20
CA ARG A 64 -17.55 31.70 7.40
C ARG A 64 -16.53 30.62 7.06
N PHE A 65 -15.30 31.00 6.73
CA PHE A 65 -14.21 30.05 6.49
C PHE A 65 -13.93 29.19 7.74
N ILE A 66 -13.75 29.83 8.89
CA ILE A 66 -13.49 29.15 10.16
C ILE A 66 -14.67 28.22 10.54
N GLN A 67 -15.92 28.69 10.40
CA GLN A 67 -17.09 27.83 10.63
C GLN A 67 -17.06 26.58 9.73
N GLY A 68 -16.72 26.75 8.44
CA GLY A 68 -16.60 25.64 7.50
C GLY A 68 -15.53 24.62 7.88
N GLU A 69 -14.36 25.07 8.33
CA GLU A 69 -13.30 24.14 8.78
C GLU A 69 -13.68 23.41 10.08
N ILE A 70 -14.37 24.08 11.02
CA ILE A 70 -14.92 23.42 12.22
C ILE A 70 -15.98 22.39 11.83
N GLU A 71 -16.90 22.75 10.92
CA GLU A 71 -17.97 21.86 10.47
C GLU A 71 -17.41 20.63 9.76
N LYS A 72 -16.40 20.81 8.91
CA LYS A 72 -15.69 19.74 8.22
C LYS A 72 -15.04 18.76 9.19
N GLU A 73 -14.28 19.25 10.17
CA GLU A 73 -13.66 18.39 11.18
C GLU A 73 -14.68 17.75 12.13
N PHE A 74 -15.72 18.49 12.52
CA PHE A 74 -16.83 17.96 13.30
C PHE A 74 -17.53 16.82 12.55
N SER A 75 -17.84 17.02 11.27
CA SER A 75 -18.49 16.02 10.41
C SER A 75 -17.60 14.79 10.20
N ARG A 76 -16.29 14.99 10.00
CA ARG A 76 -15.30 13.90 9.88
C ARG A 76 -15.30 13.03 11.14
N ILE A 77 -15.26 13.64 12.32
CA ILE A 77 -15.25 12.91 13.59
C ILE A 77 -16.61 12.28 13.86
N LEU A 78 -17.70 13.02 13.64
CA LEU A 78 -19.07 12.54 13.86
C LEU A 78 -19.37 11.32 12.99
N LYS A 79 -19.02 11.34 11.70
CA LYS A 79 -19.17 10.18 10.79
C LYS A 79 -18.49 8.92 11.34
N ASN A 80 -17.29 9.06 11.92
CA ASN A 80 -16.57 7.95 12.52
C ASN A 80 -17.17 7.50 13.85
N VAL A 81 -17.67 8.43 14.66
CA VAL A 81 -18.39 8.15 15.92
C VAL A 81 -19.68 7.39 15.62
N GLU A 82 -20.52 7.90 14.72
CA GLU A 82 -21.78 7.29 14.30
C GLU A 82 -21.57 5.87 13.82
N PHE A 83 -20.63 5.67 12.89
CA PHE A 83 -20.27 4.36 12.39
C PHE A 83 -19.89 3.38 13.54
N LEU A 84 -19.04 3.81 14.48
CA LEU A 84 -18.59 2.93 15.57
C LEU A 84 -19.72 2.64 16.56
N VAL A 85 -20.60 3.60 16.79
CA VAL A 85 -21.76 3.49 17.67
C VAL A 85 -22.82 2.56 17.07
N GLU A 86 -23.15 2.71 15.79
CA GLU A 86 -24.10 1.85 15.06
C GLU A 86 -23.65 0.40 15.04
N ASN A 87 -22.34 0.17 14.95
CA ASN A 87 -21.76 -1.17 15.01
C ASN A 87 -21.57 -1.70 16.44
N GLY A 88 -21.93 -0.95 17.49
CA GLY A 88 -21.75 -1.34 18.89
C GLY A 88 -20.30 -1.52 19.32
N THR A 89 -19.36 -0.86 18.62
CA THR A 89 -17.91 -1.09 18.73
C THR A 89 -17.14 0.14 19.23
N PHE A 90 -17.84 1.19 19.67
CA PHE A 90 -17.23 2.45 20.04
C PHE A 90 -16.21 2.33 21.18
N SER A 91 -15.00 2.82 20.92
CA SER A 91 -13.96 3.08 21.91
C SER A 91 -13.06 4.20 21.39
N PHE A 92 -12.39 4.93 22.30
CA PHE A 92 -11.47 5.98 21.89
C PHE A 92 -10.31 5.45 21.04
N ASP A 93 -9.81 4.24 21.32
CA ASP A 93 -8.69 3.67 20.56
C ASP A 93 -9.10 3.36 19.12
N ARG A 94 -10.29 2.80 18.90
CA ARG A 94 -10.85 2.59 17.56
C ARG A 94 -11.12 3.91 16.84
N LEU A 95 -11.65 4.92 17.54
CA LEU A 95 -11.82 6.25 16.96
C LEU A 95 -10.48 6.86 16.51
N ASN A 96 -9.44 6.80 17.34
CA ASN A 96 -8.12 7.33 16.96
C ASN A 96 -7.49 6.54 15.82
N ALA A 97 -7.61 5.21 15.83
CA ALA A 97 -7.09 4.37 14.76
C ALA A 97 -7.71 4.74 13.41
N ARG A 98 -9.03 5.04 13.38
CA ARG A 98 -9.74 5.49 12.18
C ARG A 98 -9.33 6.89 11.75
N LEU A 99 -9.23 7.82 12.69
CA LEU A 99 -8.83 9.20 12.42
C LEU A 99 -7.37 9.31 11.96
N GLY A 100 -6.48 8.46 12.47
CA GLY A 100 -5.04 8.47 12.16
C GLY A 100 -4.65 7.75 10.87
N LYS A 101 -5.52 6.89 10.33
CA LYS A 101 -5.27 6.15 9.08
C LYS A 101 -6.09 6.64 7.88
N ASN A 102 -6.86 7.74 8.01
CA ASN A 102 -7.82 8.20 6.99
C ASN A 102 -8.68 7.06 6.43
N ILE A 103 -9.17 6.19 7.32
CA ILE A 103 -9.84 4.96 6.90
C ILE A 103 -11.23 5.33 6.37
N GLY A 104 -11.41 5.23 5.05
CA GLY A 104 -12.70 5.37 4.38
C GLY A 104 -13.72 4.35 4.88
N GLY A 105 -15.01 4.66 4.75
CA GLY A 105 -16.09 3.76 5.14
C GLY A 105 -16.24 2.54 4.23
N THR A 106 -15.69 2.59 3.00
CA THR A 106 -15.89 1.56 1.98
C THR A 106 -14.61 0.85 1.56
N LEU A 107 -14.77 -0.34 0.96
CA LEU A 107 -13.68 -1.10 0.36
C LEU A 107 -12.98 -0.28 -0.74
N ASN A 108 -13.75 0.47 -1.53
CA ASN A 108 -13.25 1.28 -2.63
C ASN A 108 -12.31 2.38 -2.14
N GLU A 109 -12.76 3.20 -1.18
CA GLU A 109 -11.97 4.27 -0.58
C GLU A 109 -10.67 3.72 0.04
N MET A 110 -10.74 2.57 0.71
CA MET A 110 -9.57 1.94 1.33
C MET A 110 -8.55 1.42 0.32
N LEU A 111 -9.02 0.84 -0.79
CA LEU A 111 -8.14 0.44 -1.88
C LEU A 111 -7.50 1.66 -2.55
N GLU A 112 -8.23 2.76 -2.72
CA GLU A 112 -7.71 4.01 -3.28
C GLU A 112 -6.62 4.63 -2.38
N ALA A 113 -6.86 4.68 -1.07
CA ALA A 113 -5.87 5.11 -0.09
C ALA A 113 -4.61 4.22 -0.14
N THR A 114 -4.79 2.89 -0.20
CA THR A 114 -3.67 1.93 -0.32
C THR A 114 -2.87 2.14 -1.62
N ILE A 115 -3.55 2.41 -2.74
CA ILE A 115 -2.90 2.69 -4.03
C ILE A 115 -2.07 3.97 -3.94
N LYS A 116 -2.58 5.02 -3.28
CA LYS A 116 -1.85 6.26 -3.07
C LYS A 116 -0.60 6.04 -2.22
N GLU A 117 -0.74 5.37 -1.07
CA GLU A 117 0.39 5.04 -0.19
C GLU A 117 1.47 4.23 -0.92
N LEU A 118 1.07 3.22 -1.70
CA LEU A 118 2.02 2.42 -2.48
C LEU A 118 2.71 3.23 -3.57
N LYS A 119 2.05 4.25 -4.14
CA LYS A 119 2.65 5.15 -5.11
C LYS A 119 3.67 6.08 -4.44
N ASP A 120 3.31 6.66 -3.30
CA ASP A 120 4.19 7.58 -2.55
C ASP A 120 5.45 6.85 -2.04
N ASN A 121 5.35 5.54 -1.79
CA ASN A 121 6.48 4.67 -1.42
C ASN A 121 7.15 3.96 -2.62
N GLU A 122 6.86 4.36 -3.86
CA GLU A 122 7.44 3.81 -5.10
C GLU A 122 7.28 2.28 -5.27
N LYS A 123 6.26 1.68 -4.64
CA LYS A 123 5.95 0.25 -4.71
C LYS A 123 5.03 -0.06 -5.90
N PHE A 124 5.50 0.24 -7.11
CA PHE A 124 4.67 0.21 -8.32
C PHE A 124 4.07 -1.17 -8.66
N GLY A 125 4.78 -2.26 -8.39
CA GLY A 125 4.28 -3.62 -8.63
C GLY A 125 3.05 -3.94 -7.74
N SER A 126 3.14 -3.65 -6.44
CA SER A 126 2.01 -3.78 -5.52
C SER A 126 0.89 -2.81 -5.89
N MET A 127 1.22 -1.56 -6.22
CA MET A 127 0.24 -0.56 -6.65
C MET A 127 -0.57 -1.05 -7.86
N GLY A 128 0.08 -1.63 -8.86
CA GLY A 128 -0.58 -2.22 -10.03
C GLY A 128 -1.58 -3.31 -9.63
N SER A 129 -1.18 -4.20 -8.71
CA SER A 129 -2.06 -5.26 -8.19
C SER A 129 -3.32 -4.70 -7.53
N TYR A 130 -3.19 -3.69 -6.66
CA TYR A 130 -4.35 -3.06 -6.00
C TYR A 130 -5.23 -2.29 -6.98
N LYS A 131 -4.64 -1.62 -8.00
CA LYS A 131 -5.41 -0.98 -9.09
C LYS A 131 -6.26 -1.98 -9.85
N THR A 132 -5.72 -3.16 -10.19
CA THR A 132 -6.49 -4.24 -10.82
C THR A 132 -7.65 -4.68 -9.93
N THR A 133 -7.40 -4.89 -8.64
CA THR A 133 -8.46 -5.26 -7.68
C THR A 133 -9.57 -4.20 -7.66
N LEU A 134 -9.23 -2.93 -7.50
CA LEU A 134 -10.20 -1.83 -7.50
C LEU A 134 -11.00 -1.76 -8.80
N SER A 135 -10.34 -1.86 -9.95
CA SER A 135 -10.99 -1.85 -11.27
C SER A 135 -12.01 -2.99 -11.40
N THR A 136 -11.66 -4.19 -10.96
CA THR A 136 -12.57 -5.34 -11.02
C THR A 136 -13.76 -5.20 -10.07
N ILE A 137 -13.57 -4.60 -8.89
CA ILE A 137 -14.66 -4.30 -7.96
C ILE A 137 -15.63 -3.27 -8.58
N LYS A 138 -15.11 -2.18 -9.16
CA LYS A 138 -15.94 -1.16 -9.85
C LYS A 138 -16.73 -1.75 -11.03
N ARG A 139 -16.22 -2.80 -11.68
CA ARG A 139 -16.96 -3.54 -12.71
C ARG A 139 -18.00 -4.50 -12.13
N PHE A 140 -17.74 -5.10 -10.98
CA PHE A 140 -18.65 -6.03 -10.31
C PHE A 140 -19.84 -5.32 -9.66
N LYS A 141 -19.59 -4.19 -8.99
CA LYS A 141 -20.61 -3.34 -8.35
C LYS A 141 -20.41 -1.89 -8.76
N LYS A 142 -21.48 -1.25 -9.23
CA LYS A 142 -21.48 0.16 -9.64
C LYS A 142 -21.34 1.13 -8.46
N ASN A 143 -21.97 0.78 -7.33
CA ASN A 143 -21.90 1.56 -6.10
C ASN A 143 -20.69 1.14 -5.26
N GLU A 144 -20.26 2.02 -4.36
CA GLU A 144 -19.21 1.68 -3.40
C GLU A 144 -19.64 0.55 -2.47
N VAL A 145 -18.69 -0.33 -2.14
CA VAL A 145 -18.96 -1.54 -1.34
C VAL A 145 -18.66 -1.25 0.13
N GLN A 146 -19.69 -1.28 0.97
CA GLN A 146 -19.52 -1.18 2.42
C GLN A 146 -18.89 -2.45 2.95
N PHE A 147 -18.05 -2.33 3.98
CA PHE A 147 -17.40 -3.49 4.59
C PHE A 147 -18.37 -4.53 5.16
N ARG A 148 -19.51 -4.08 5.69
CA ARG A 148 -20.57 -4.95 6.22
C ARG A 148 -21.27 -5.79 5.15
N ASP A 149 -21.22 -5.36 3.89
CA ASP A 149 -21.87 -6.06 2.78
C ASP A 149 -20.97 -7.17 2.20
N ILE A 150 -19.71 -7.27 2.64
CA ILE A 150 -18.75 -8.27 2.19
C ILE A 150 -18.94 -9.54 3.03
N THR A 151 -19.89 -10.36 2.62
CA THR A 151 -20.19 -11.67 3.21
C THR A 151 -19.49 -12.82 2.47
N VAL A 152 -19.65 -14.05 2.96
CA VAL A 152 -19.18 -15.25 2.25
C VAL A 152 -19.86 -15.38 0.88
N GLU A 153 -21.15 -15.08 0.82
CA GLU A 153 -21.97 -15.10 -0.40
C GLU A 153 -21.48 -14.04 -1.38
N TRP A 154 -21.23 -12.81 -0.91
CA TRP A 154 -20.67 -11.74 -1.74
C TRP A 154 -19.33 -12.16 -2.37
N LEU A 155 -18.45 -12.82 -1.61
CA LEU A 155 -17.16 -13.30 -2.11
C LEU A 155 -17.32 -14.39 -3.18
N ARG A 156 -18.31 -15.28 -3.03
CA ARG A 156 -18.64 -16.32 -4.04
C ARG A 156 -19.21 -15.70 -5.32
N GLU A 157 -20.06 -14.69 -5.20
CA GLU A 157 -20.56 -13.93 -6.35
C GLU A 157 -19.43 -13.21 -7.08
N TYR A 158 -18.54 -12.54 -6.33
CA TYR A 158 -17.37 -11.87 -6.88
C TYR A 158 -16.41 -12.85 -7.58
N GLU A 159 -16.15 -14.03 -6.99
CA GLU A 159 -15.39 -15.12 -7.61
C GLU A 159 -16.03 -15.55 -8.94
N THR A 160 -17.34 -15.83 -8.93
CA THR A 160 -18.09 -16.26 -10.12
C THR A 160 -18.05 -15.20 -11.22
N PHE A 161 -18.17 -13.92 -10.87
CA PHE A 161 -18.05 -12.81 -11.81
C PHE A 161 -16.64 -12.74 -12.42
N CYS A 162 -15.60 -12.81 -11.59
CA CYS A 162 -14.22 -12.67 -12.03
C CYS A 162 -13.81 -13.81 -12.95
N LEU A 163 -14.18 -15.06 -12.65
CA LEU A 163 -13.81 -16.25 -13.42
C LEU A 163 -14.33 -16.22 -14.87
N LYS A 164 -15.30 -15.37 -15.19
CA LYS A 164 -15.74 -15.13 -16.58
C LYS A 164 -14.68 -14.45 -17.43
N THR A 165 -13.76 -13.71 -16.83
CA THR A 165 -12.79 -12.85 -17.55
C THR A 165 -11.35 -12.95 -17.05
N MET A 166 -11.07 -13.67 -15.96
CA MET A 166 -9.71 -13.84 -15.44
C MET A 166 -9.46 -15.26 -14.91
N ASN A 167 -8.19 -15.66 -14.87
CA ASN A 167 -7.77 -16.95 -14.36
C ASN A 167 -7.75 -17.01 -12.82
N GLN A 168 -7.65 -18.24 -12.29
CA GLN A 168 -7.65 -18.49 -10.83
C GLN A 168 -6.53 -17.75 -10.09
N THR A 169 -5.34 -17.63 -10.69
CA THR A 169 -4.20 -16.94 -10.06
C THR A 169 -4.48 -15.45 -9.87
N SER A 170 -5.01 -14.78 -10.90
CA SER A 170 -5.39 -13.38 -10.84
C SER A 170 -6.53 -13.13 -9.86
N LEU A 171 -7.54 -14.02 -9.85
CA LEU A 171 -8.62 -13.97 -8.87
C LEU A 171 -8.09 -14.11 -7.43
N ALA A 172 -7.21 -15.09 -7.18
CA ALA A 172 -6.62 -15.30 -5.85
C ALA A 172 -5.85 -14.07 -5.37
N ILE A 173 -5.13 -13.39 -6.26
CA ILE A 173 -4.45 -12.12 -5.94
C ILE A 173 -5.46 -11.04 -5.53
N ASN A 174 -6.54 -10.85 -6.31
CA ASN A 174 -7.58 -9.88 -5.98
C ASN A 174 -8.23 -10.19 -4.63
N LEU A 175 -8.60 -11.45 -4.39
CA LEU A 175 -9.18 -11.88 -3.12
C LEU A 175 -8.21 -11.69 -1.94
N ARG A 176 -6.90 -11.87 -2.13
CA ARG A 176 -5.88 -11.60 -1.11
C ARG A 176 -5.78 -10.11 -0.80
N ASN A 177 -5.89 -9.24 -1.80
CA ASN A 177 -5.94 -7.78 -1.58
C ASN A 177 -7.20 -7.37 -0.83
N ILE A 178 -8.37 -7.94 -1.19
CA ILE A 178 -9.63 -7.74 -0.45
C ILE A 178 -9.48 -8.23 1.00
N ARG A 179 -8.96 -9.45 1.22
CA ARG A 179 -8.72 -10.00 2.56
C ARG A 179 -7.80 -9.12 3.39
N THR A 180 -6.73 -8.59 2.79
CA THR A 180 -5.80 -7.68 3.47
C THR A 180 -6.50 -6.39 3.88
N THR A 181 -7.29 -5.81 2.97
CA THR A 181 -8.08 -4.60 3.26
C THR A 181 -9.12 -4.86 4.36
N MET A 182 -9.79 -6.01 4.32
CA MET A 182 -10.71 -6.46 5.37
C MET A 182 -10.02 -6.66 6.72
N ASN A 183 -8.78 -7.13 6.75
CA ASN A 183 -8.00 -7.24 7.99
C ASN A 183 -7.70 -5.86 8.58
N VAL A 184 -7.35 -4.88 7.73
CA VAL A 184 -7.14 -3.49 8.18
C VAL A 184 -8.43 -2.91 8.74
N ALA A 185 -9.55 -3.11 8.03
CA ALA A 185 -10.87 -2.68 8.48
C ALA A 185 -11.25 -3.33 9.83
N LYS A 186 -11.04 -4.65 9.96
CA LYS A 186 -11.27 -5.40 11.21
C LYS A 186 -10.43 -4.84 12.36
N ALA A 187 -9.14 -4.63 12.14
CA ALA A 187 -8.24 -4.05 13.16
C ALA A 187 -8.66 -2.62 13.56
N ALA A 188 -9.26 -1.87 12.64
CA ALA A 188 -9.83 -0.55 12.90
C ALA A 188 -11.23 -0.58 13.56
N GLY A 189 -11.77 -1.77 13.85
CA GLY A 189 -13.12 -1.93 14.41
C GLY A 189 -14.26 -1.66 13.42
N MET A 190 -13.99 -1.74 12.11
CA MET A 190 -15.03 -1.61 11.07
C MET A 190 -15.93 -2.82 10.93
N ILE A 191 -15.42 -3.97 11.32
CA ILE A 191 -16.04 -5.27 11.11
C ILE A 191 -15.90 -6.03 12.41
N ARG A 192 -16.98 -6.63 12.89
CA ARG A 192 -16.92 -7.52 14.06
C ARG A 192 -16.20 -8.80 13.67
N GLU A 193 -15.52 -9.44 14.61
CA GLU A 193 -14.83 -10.71 14.36
C GLU A 193 -15.80 -11.79 13.81
N ALA A 194 -17.04 -11.79 14.30
CA ALA A 194 -18.11 -12.67 13.84
C ALA A 194 -18.42 -12.48 12.35
N ASP A 195 -18.45 -11.23 11.87
CA ASP A 195 -18.83 -10.87 10.50
C ASP A 195 -17.67 -11.00 9.50
N TYR A 196 -16.44 -11.20 9.97
CA TYR A 196 -15.27 -11.30 9.09
C TYR A 196 -15.36 -12.53 8.18
N PRO A 197 -15.38 -12.42 6.84
CA PRO A 197 -15.84 -13.50 5.95
C PRO A 197 -14.75 -14.48 5.50
N PHE A 198 -13.48 -14.25 5.85
CA PHE A 198 -12.37 -15.13 5.44
C PHE A 198 -11.93 -16.06 6.57
N GLY A 199 -11.52 -17.28 6.23
CA GLY A 199 -10.88 -18.20 7.17
C GLY A 199 -11.44 -19.62 7.17
N ARG A 200 -11.02 -20.41 8.17
CA ARG A 200 -11.52 -21.79 8.35
C ARG A 200 -13.02 -21.76 8.67
N GLY A 201 -13.81 -22.56 7.95
CA GLY A 201 -15.27 -22.55 8.08
C GLY A 201 -15.98 -21.36 7.43
N LYS A 202 -15.24 -20.46 6.76
CA LYS A 202 -15.79 -19.33 5.99
C LYS A 202 -15.25 -19.36 4.55
N TYR A 203 -15.16 -18.23 3.88
CA TYR A 203 -14.60 -18.17 2.52
C TYR A 203 -13.09 -18.49 2.54
N GLN A 204 -12.68 -19.43 1.69
CA GLN A 204 -11.28 -19.82 1.51
C GLN A 204 -10.83 -19.51 0.09
N ILE A 205 -9.73 -18.78 -0.02
CA ILE A 205 -9.16 -18.40 -1.31
C ILE A 205 -8.51 -19.63 -1.94
N LYS A 206 -9.02 -20.05 -3.10
CA LYS A 206 -8.41 -21.12 -3.91
C LYS A 206 -7.19 -20.57 -4.64
N GLU A 207 -6.05 -21.22 -4.50
CA GLU A 207 -4.83 -20.83 -5.21
C GLU A 207 -4.80 -21.41 -6.63
N GLY A 208 -4.19 -20.68 -7.56
CA GLY A 208 -3.96 -21.17 -8.91
C GLY A 208 -2.87 -22.24 -8.95
N VAL A 209 -3.05 -23.27 -9.77
CA VAL A 209 -2.02 -24.28 -9.99
C VAL A 209 -1.05 -23.76 -11.07
N GLY A 210 0.19 -23.49 -10.67
CA GLY A 210 1.24 -23.08 -11.60
C GLY A 210 1.76 -24.26 -12.43
N LYS A 211 1.91 -24.07 -13.74
CA LYS A 211 2.60 -25.05 -14.60
C LYS A 211 4.12 -24.83 -14.50
N LYS A 212 4.84 -25.75 -13.85
CA LYS A 212 6.30 -25.72 -13.83
C LYS A 212 6.82 -26.00 -15.24
N LYS A 213 7.53 -25.03 -15.83
CA LYS A 213 8.22 -25.17 -17.12
C LYS A 213 9.72 -25.05 -16.87
N ALA A 214 10.34 -26.17 -16.49
CA ALA A 214 11.79 -26.25 -16.39
C ALA A 214 12.38 -26.65 -17.74
N LEU A 215 13.49 -26.01 -18.13
CA LEU A 215 14.25 -26.42 -19.31
C LEU A 215 15.09 -27.66 -18.97
N ASN A 216 15.10 -28.64 -19.87
CA ASN A 216 15.98 -29.81 -19.74
C ASN A 216 17.40 -29.52 -20.26
N LYS A 217 18.36 -30.39 -19.96
CA LYS A 217 19.77 -30.22 -20.37
C LYS A 217 19.94 -30.05 -21.88
N LYS A 218 19.15 -30.73 -22.70
CA LYS A 218 19.20 -30.62 -24.18
C LYS A 218 18.75 -29.22 -24.63
N GLN A 219 17.69 -28.68 -24.03
CA GLN A 219 17.21 -27.32 -24.30
C GLN A 219 18.20 -26.26 -23.83
N LEU A 220 18.79 -26.43 -22.65
CA LEU A 220 19.83 -25.53 -22.14
C LEU A 220 21.03 -25.47 -23.09
N LYS A 221 21.53 -26.64 -23.53
CA LYS A 221 22.62 -26.72 -24.50
C LYS A 221 22.25 -26.11 -25.85
N ALA A 222 21.00 -26.29 -26.30
CA ALA A 222 20.51 -25.69 -27.53
C ALA A 222 20.52 -24.15 -27.44
N ILE A 223 20.08 -23.57 -26.33
CA ILE A 223 20.16 -22.11 -26.11
C ILE A 223 21.62 -21.65 -26.07
N ALA A 224 22.46 -22.33 -25.30
CA ALA A 224 23.86 -21.95 -25.13
C ALA A 224 24.64 -21.92 -26.45
N ASN A 225 24.34 -22.85 -27.36
CA ASN A 225 25.01 -22.98 -28.65
C ASN A 225 24.29 -22.27 -29.80
N TYR A 226 23.15 -21.62 -29.55
CA TYR A 226 22.36 -21.00 -30.61
C TYR A 226 23.10 -19.81 -31.23
N SER A 227 23.14 -19.74 -32.56
CA SER A 227 23.67 -18.60 -33.31
C SER A 227 22.97 -18.51 -34.65
N ASP A 228 22.59 -17.29 -35.02
CA ASP A 228 22.04 -16.90 -36.33
C ASP A 228 22.94 -15.87 -37.03
N GLY A 229 24.14 -15.62 -36.49
CA GLY A 229 25.06 -14.58 -36.96
C GLY A 229 24.66 -13.15 -36.56
N ASN A 230 23.52 -12.94 -35.90
CA ASN A 230 23.06 -11.63 -35.49
C ASN A 230 23.61 -11.25 -34.10
N LYS A 231 24.29 -10.11 -34.03
CA LYS A 231 24.89 -9.59 -32.80
C LYS A 231 23.87 -9.32 -31.68
N PHE A 232 22.64 -8.93 -32.02
CA PHE A 232 21.57 -8.73 -31.03
C PHE A 232 21.08 -10.06 -30.46
N THR A 233 20.87 -11.07 -31.29
CA THR A 233 20.51 -12.42 -30.84
C THR A 233 21.59 -12.98 -29.91
N GLU A 234 22.86 -12.80 -30.30
CA GLU A 234 24.01 -13.21 -29.52
C GLU A 234 24.05 -12.52 -28.15
N PHE A 235 23.82 -11.21 -28.12
CA PHE A 235 23.73 -10.43 -26.89
C PHE A 235 22.66 -10.97 -25.93
N TYR A 236 21.44 -11.22 -26.41
CA TYR A 236 20.37 -11.73 -25.56
C TYR A 236 20.60 -13.17 -25.09
N ARG A 237 21.23 -14.02 -25.93
CA ARG A 237 21.68 -15.36 -25.52
C ARG A 237 22.69 -15.27 -24.37
N ASP A 238 23.72 -14.46 -24.54
CA ASP A 238 24.78 -14.29 -23.54
C ASP A 238 24.24 -13.67 -22.25
N LEU A 239 23.33 -12.70 -22.35
CA LEU A 239 22.63 -12.12 -21.19
C LEU A 239 21.78 -13.16 -20.44
N TRP A 240 21.09 -14.03 -21.17
CA TRP A 240 20.30 -15.12 -20.58
C TRP A 240 21.20 -16.14 -19.87
N LEU A 241 22.34 -16.50 -20.47
CA LEU A 241 23.34 -17.38 -19.86
C LEU A 241 23.92 -16.75 -18.60
N PHE A 242 24.22 -15.46 -18.62
CA PHE A 242 24.67 -14.74 -17.43
C PHE A 242 23.65 -14.81 -16.30
N ILE A 243 22.37 -14.59 -16.60
CA ILE A 243 21.28 -14.74 -15.62
C ILE A 243 21.28 -16.15 -15.03
N TYR A 244 21.38 -17.17 -15.89
CA TYR A 244 21.40 -18.57 -15.48
C TYR A 244 22.58 -18.88 -14.55
N PHE A 245 23.81 -18.49 -14.91
CA PHE A 245 25.00 -18.76 -14.12
C PHE A 245 25.08 -17.90 -12.84
N CYS A 246 24.53 -16.69 -12.85
CA CYS A 246 24.47 -15.79 -11.70
C CYS A 246 23.28 -16.15 -10.78
N ASN A 247 23.13 -17.44 -10.45
CA ASN A 247 22.09 -17.98 -9.56
C ASN A 247 20.65 -17.58 -9.91
N GLY A 248 20.35 -17.37 -11.20
CA GLY A 248 19.02 -16.94 -11.64
C GLY A 248 18.68 -15.52 -11.18
N ILE A 249 19.67 -14.60 -11.19
CA ILE A 249 19.46 -13.18 -10.90
C ILE A 249 18.28 -12.63 -11.72
N ASN A 250 17.39 -11.89 -11.07
CA ASN A 250 16.25 -11.30 -11.80
C ASN A 250 16.72 -10.09 -12.60
N VAL A 251 16.04 -9.78 -13.71
CA VAL A 251 16.35 -8.65 -14.60
C VAL A 251 16.42 -7.32 -13.85
N ALA A 252 15.54 -7.08 -12.89
CA ALA A 252 15.58 -5.86 -12.08
C ALA A 252 16.86 -5.75 -11.23
N ASP A 253 17.35 -6.87 -10.69
CA ASP A 253 18.60 -6.89 -9.93
C ASP A 253 19.80 -6.76 -10.88
N LEU A 254 19.74 -7.42 -12.03
CA LEU A 254 20.77 -7.38 -13.08
C LEU A 254 21.02 -5.96 -13.60
N ILE A 255 19.96 -5.20 -13.88
CA ILE A 255 20.05 -3.81 -14.36
C ILE A 255 20.65 -2.87 -13.28
N ASN A 256 20.49 -3.22 -12.00
CA ASN A 256 21.01 -2.42 -10.88
C ASN A 256 22.40 -2.86 -10.43
N LEU A 257 22.94 -3.94 -11.01
CA LEU A 257 24.24 -4.48 -10.64
C LEU A 257 25.35 -3.45 -10.96
N LYS A 258 26.45 -3.50 -10.21
CA LYS A 258 27.62 -2.63 -10.40
C LYS A 258 28.90 -3.44 -10.40
N PHE A 259 29.94 -2.93 -11.05
CA PHE A 259 31.27 -3.57 -10.97
C PHE A 259 31.80 -3.59 -9.54
N SER A 260 31.41 -2.62 -8.69
CA SER A 260 31.74 -2.62 -7.25
C SER A 260 31.11 -3.77 -6.47
N ASP A 261 30.09 -4.43 -7.04
CA ASP A 261 29.45 -5.60 -6.46
C ASP A 261 30.26 -6.88 -6.75
N ILE A 262 31.28 -6.80 -7.63
CA ILE A 262 32.24 -7.86 -7.90
C ILE A 262 33.44 -7.73 -6.96
N GLN A 263 33.64 -8.71 -6.08
CA GLN A 263 34.76 -8.75 -5.13
C GLN A 263 35.24 -10.20 -4.98
N ASN A 264 36.57 -10.40 -4.97
CA ASN A 264 37.19 -11.72 -4.75
C ASN A 264 36.65 -12.84 -5.67
N GLY A 265 36.33 -12.52 -6.93
CA GLY A 265 35.79 -13.48 -7.88
C GLY A 265 34.30 -13.82 -7.68
N GLU A 266 33.56 -13.04 -6.89
CA GLU A 266 32.14 -13.23 -6.66
C GLU A 266 31.35 -11.95 -6.89
N ILE A 267 30.11 -12.10 -7.36
CA ILE A 267 29.11 -11.03 -7.41
C ILE A 267 28.29 -11.08 -6.13
N SER A 268 28.13 -9.94 -5.45
CA SER A 268 27.27 -9.81 -4.25
C SER A 268 26.27 -8.66 -4.34
N PHE A 269 24.99 -8.95 -4.16
CA PHE A 269 23.93 -7.93 -4.26
C PHE A 269 22.77 -8.18 -3.30
N ILE A 270 21.99 -7.13 -3.02
CA ILE A 270 20.75 -7.23 -2.25
C ILE A 270 19.58 -7.29 -3.24
N ARG A 271 18.72 -8.30 -3.10
CA ARG A 271 17.58 -8.49 -3.99
C ARG A 271 16.52 -7.42 -3.83
N GLU A 272 16.26 -6.66 -4.88
CA GLU A 272 15.37 -5.50 -4.88
C GLU A 272 13.95 -5.87 -4.46
N LYS A 273 13.43 -7.01 -4.95
CA LYS A 273 12.07 -7.47 -4.64
C LYS A 273 11.83 -7.74 -3.15
N THR A 274 12.87 -8.09 -2.41
CA THR A 274 12.75 -8.62 -1.04
C THR A 274 13.56 -7.84 -0.01
N LYS A 275 14.24 -6.76 -0.41
CA LYS A 275 15.12 -5.98 0.47
C LYS A 275 14.42 -5.45 1.73
N ASP A 276 13.14 -5.10 1.63
CA ASP A 276 12.36 -4.54 2.74
C ASP A 276 11.58 -5.59 3.55
N ARG A 277 11.77 -6.90 3.28
CA ARG A 277 11.01 -7.96 3.96
C ARG A 277 11.60 -8.39 5.29
N THR A 278 12.89 -8.16 5.50
CA THR A 278 13.61 -8.56 6.71
C THR A 278 14.30 -7.35 7.32
N ARG A 279 14.46 -7.36 8.64
CA ARG A 279 15.16 -6.29 9.37
C ARG A 279 16.61 -6.14 8.90
N ASP A 280 17.26 -7.28 8.63
CA ASP A 280 18.62 -7.33 8.13
C ASP A 280 18.64 -7.53 6.61
N ALA A 281 19.52 -6.81 5.93
CA ALA A 281 19.73 -6.94 4.49
C ALA A 281 20.45 -8.27 4.18
N LYS A 282 19.76 -9.16 3.48
CA LYS A 282 20.35 -10.42 3.01
C LYS A 282 21.03 -10.22 1.64
N ARG A 283 22.34 -10.41 1.59
CA ARG A 283 23.10 -10.47 0.34
C ARG A 283 22.99 -11.84 -0.31
N ILE A 284 22.87 -11.85 -1.62
CA ILE A 284 23.04 -13.03 -2.47
C ILE A 284 24.47 -12.98 -3.01
N TYR A 285 25.15 -14.13 -3.00
CA TYR A 285 26.48 -14.30 -3.55
C TYR A 285 26.42 -15.26 -4.73
N ALA A 286 27.13 -14.94 -5.82
CA ALA A 286 27.25 -15.77 -7.01
C ALA A 286 28.72 -15.78 -7.46
N PRO A 287 29.42 -16.93 -7.35
CA PRO A 287 30.77 -17.06 -7.88
C PRO A 287 30.81 -16.79 -9.38
N ILE A 288 31.84 -16.05 -9.83
CA ILE A 288 32.05 -15.77 -11.25
C ILE A 288 32.67 -17.01 -11.89
N THR A 289 31.93 -17.61 -12.81
CA THR A 289 32.42 -18.71 -13.65
C THR A 289 33.23 -18.18 -14.84
N PRO A 290 34.07 -19.00 -15.49
CA PRO A 290 34.75 -18.60 -16.72
C PRO A 290 33.79 -18.11 -17.81
N GLU A 291 32.62 -18.72 -17.93
CA GLU A 291 31.58 -18.32 -18.87
C GLU A 291 31.01 -16.94 -18.54
N MET A 292 30.73 -16.67 -17.26
CA MET A 292 30.30 -15.34 -16.82
C MET A 292 31.37 -14.29 -17.09
N GLN A 293 32.64 -14.61 -16.84
CA GLN A 293 33.76 -13.71 -17.07
C GLN A 293 33.89 -13.34 -18.55
N SER A 294 33.80 -14.33 -19.45
CA SER A 294 33.81 -14.09 -20.91
C SER A 294 32.65 -13.19 -21.36
N ILE A 295 31.45 -13.39 -20.80
CA ILE A 295 30.28 -12.54 -21.08
C ILE A 295 30.50 -11.11 -20.56
N ILE A 296 31.06 -10.95 -19.35
CA ILE A 296 31.40 -9.65 -18.76
C ILE A 296 32.41 -8.91 -19.63
N GLU A 297 33.45 -9.58 -20.12
CA GLU A 297 34.49 -8.96 -20.96
C GLU A 297 33.94 -8.53 -22.32
N LYS A 298 33.06 -9.34 -22.88
CA LYS A 298 32.46 -9.12 -24.20
C LYS A 298 31.43 -7.98 -24.21
N TRP A 299 30.57 -7.91 -23.19
CA TRP A 299 29.42 -7.00 -23.17
C TRP A 299 29.48 -5.94 -22.06
N GLY A 300 30.41 -6.06 -21.12
CA GLY A 300 30.54 -5.11 -20.01
C GLY A 300 30.99 -3.74 -20.49
N ASN A 301 30.30 -2.69 -20.01
CA ASN A 301 30.60 -1.30 -20.34
C ASN A 301 31.84 -0.72 -19.62
N TRP A 302 32.90 -1.52 -19.45
CA TRP A 302 34.10 -1.16 -18.68
C TRP A 302 34.80 0.12 -19.17
N LYS A 303 34.80 0.37 -20.49
CA LYS A 303 35.43 1.54 -21.10
C LYS A 303 34.67 2.85 -20.90
N ILE A 304 33.35 2.80 -20.67
CA ILE A 304 32.49 3.99 -20.53
C ILE A 304 32.55 4.54 -19.09
N GLN A 305 32.77 3.69 -18.10
CA GLN A 305 32.80 4.08 -16.68
C GLN A 305 34.08 4.81 -16.24
N CYS A 306 35.18 4.74 -16.98
CA CYS A 306 36.39 5.52 -16.67
C CYS A 306 36.24 7.03 -16.89
N LYS A 307 35.15 7.49 -17.54
CA LYS A 307 34.87 8.92 -17.79
C LYS A 307 33.72 9.49 -16.95
N LEU A 308 33.12 8.71 -16.05
CA LEU A 308 31.94 9.10 -15.27
C LEU A 308 32.24 9.12 -13.75
N PRO A 309 31.67 10.08 -12.99
CA PRO A 309 31.90 10.20 -11.56
C PRO A 309 31.48 8.92 -10.80
N PRO A 310 32.06 8.62 -9.63
CA PRO A 310 31.91 7.33 -8.94
C PRO A 310 30.46 6.88 -8.69
N LYS A 311 29.52 7.83 -8.58
CA LYS A 311 28.11 7.58 -8.29
C LYS A 311 27.28 7.10 -9.50
N THR A 312 27.82 7.13 -10.73
CA THR A 312 27.10 6.76 -11.96
C THR A 312 27.63 5.49 -12.64
N LYS A 313 28.58 4.79 -12.02
CA LYS A 313 29.14 3.52 -12.52
C LYS A 313 28.14 2.36 -12.35
N ARG A 314 27.24 2.16 -13.33
CA ARG A 314 26.31 1.01 -13.40
C ARG A 314 26.88 -0.11 -14.27
N PHE A 315 26.95 -1.34 -13.75
CA PHE A 315 27.19 -2.52 -14.58
C PHE A 315 25.89 -2.78 -15.31
N CYS A 316 25.87 -2.46 -16.58
CA CYS A 316 24.74 -2.79 -17.40
C CYS A 316 25.34 -3.36 -18.69
N PRO A 317 25.05 -4.62 -19.02
CA PRO A 317 25.17 -5.08 -20.39
C PRO A 317 24.20 -4.33 -21.32
N LEU A 318 23.25 -3.54 -20.77
CA LEU A 318 22.33 -2.65 -21.49
C LEU A 318 22.72 -1.17 -21.41
#